data_AF-A0A6V7I783-F1
#
_entry.id   AF-A0A6V7I783-F1
#
_cell.length_a   1.000
_cell.length_b   1.000
_cell.length_c   1.000
_cell.angle_alpha   90.00
_cell.angle_beta   90.00
_cell.angle_gamma   90.00
#
_symmetry.space_group_name_H-M   'P 1'
#
loop_
_entity.id
_entity.type
_entity.pdbx_description
1 polymer ?
#
loop_
_entity_poly.entity_id
_entity_poly.type
_entity_poly.pdbx_seq_one_letter_code
_entity_poly.pdbx_strand_id
1 'polypeptide(L)'
;GMIDNNGYKRIEKSALETKKAVEKGDWRAATQLWGQTESVILAVTNNIDFYNILAKKNGLSRTETYPPGADRDQMLDDLMNDQVKQTLGLKVIWGAQSSAVFSILAGDFMKPVVDI
;
A
#
# COMPACT_ATOMS: atom_id res chain seq x y z
N GLY A 1 20.01 7.83 9.67
CA GLY A 1 19.15 6.96 8.85
C GLY A 1 17.74 7.52 8.84
N MET A 2 16.81 6.91 8.10
CA MET A 2 15.42 7.37 8.03
C MET A 2 14.62 7.19 9.32
N ILE A 3 15.11 6.34 10.23
CA ILE A 3 14.52 6.10 11.55
C ILE A 3 15.60 6.18 12.63
N ASP A 4 15.17 6.54 13.83
CA ASP A 4 15.97 6.46 15.06
C ASP A 4 15.62 5.19 15.86
N ASN A 5 16.21 5.04 17.05
CA ASN A 5 15.95 3.88 17.92
C ASN A 5 14.49 3.78 18.38
N ASN A 6 13.77 4.90 18.47
CA ASN A 6 12.35 4.89 18.86
C ASN A 6 11.47 4.43 17.69
N GLY A 7 11.71 4.97 16.49
CA GLY A 7 11.06 4.55 15.25
C GLY A 7 11.29 3.06 14.97
N TYR A 8 12.51 2.58 15.16
CA TYR A 8 12.85 1.15 15.06
C TYR A 8 11.98 0.29 15.99
N LYS A 9 11.93 0.59 17.29
CA LYS A 9 11.15 -0.19 18.26
C LYS A 9 9.65 -0.22 17.93
N ARG A 10 9.11 0.89 17.40
CA ARG A 10 7.71 0.98 16.98
C ARG A 10 7.42 0.09 15.77
N ILE A 11 8.27 0.13 14.75
CA ILE A 11 8.16 -0.74 13.58
C ILE A 11 8.30 -2.21 14.01
N GLU A 12 9.32 -2.52 14.81
CA GLU A 12 9.59 -3.88 15.28
C GLU A 12 8.39 -4.47 16.02
N LYS A 13 7.78 -3.71 16.93
CA LYS A 13 6.57 -4.15 17.64
C LYS A 13 5.44 -4.53 16.67
N SER A 14 5.13 -3.65 15.72
CA SER A 14 4.05 -3.88 14.73
C SER A 14 4.36 -5.07 13.82
N ALA A 15 5.61 -5.21 13.38
CA ALA A 15 6.06 -6.32 12.56
C ALA A 15 5.98 -7.66 13.31
N LEU A 16 6.33 -7.69 14.61
CA LEU A 16 6.20 -8.88 15.45
C LEU A 16 4.74 -9.30 15.67
N GLU A 17 3.80 -8.35 15.75
CA GLU A 17 2.37 -8.66 15.81
C GLU A 17 1.88 -9.28 14.50
N THR A 18 2.26 -8.70 13.35
CA THR A 18 1.99 -9.28 12.03
C THR A 18 2.54 -10.70 11.91
N LYS A 19 3.80 -10.90 12.31
CA LYS A 19 4.46 -12.21 12.31
C LYS A 19 3.70 -13.24 13.13
N LYS A 20 3.24 -12.89 14.34
CA LYS A 20 2.46 -13.80 15.19
C LYS A 20 1.13 -14.22 14.55
N ALA A 21 0.48 -13.34 13.79
CA ALA A 21 -0.75 -13.70 13.08
C ALA A 21 -0.49 -14.65 11.91
N VAL A 22 0.58 -14.41 11.15
CA VAL A 22 1.06 -15.32 10.09
C VAL A 22 1.39 -16.71 10.66
N GLU A 23 2.17 -16.78 11.74
CA GLU A 23 2.56 -18.05 12.39
C GLU A 23 1.37 -18.85 12.92
N LYS A 24 0.25 -18.18 13.25
CA LYS A 24 -1.00 -18.82 13.69
C LYS A 24 -1.92 -19.23 12.53
N GLY A 25 -1.59 -18.85 11.29
CA GLY A 25 -2.47 -19.02 10.14
C GLY A 25 -3.74 -18.14 10.18
N ASP A 26 -3.75 -17.08 11.00
CA ASP A 26 -4.85 -16.11 11.01
C ASP A 26 -4.64 -15.06 9.91
N TRP A 27 -4.90 -15.47 8.66
CA TRP A 27 -4.55 -14.71 7.46
C TRP A 27 -5.28 -13.37 7.36
N ARG A 28 -6.54 -13.30 7.80
CA ARG A 28 -7.30 -12.05 7.78
C ARG A 28 -6.74 -11.05 8.80
N ALA A 29 -6.41 -11.51 10.01
CA ALA A 29 -5.73 -10.66 10.99
C ALA A 29 -4.34 -10.27 10.52
N ALA A 30 -3.60 -11.18 9.88
CA ALA A 30 -2.28 -10.89 9.32
C ALA A 30 -2.33 -9.76 8.28
N THR A 31 -3.31 -9.74 7.37
CA THR A 31 -3.50 -8.66 6.40
C THR A 31 -3.82 -7.33 7.06
N GLN A 32 -4.64 -7.33 8.11
CA GLN A 32 -4.95 -6.11 8.87
C GLN A 32 -3.71 -5.57 9.59
N LEU A 33 -2.96 -6.43 10.27
CA LEU A 33 -1.74 -6.05 10.99
C LEU A 33 -0.61 -5.62 10.05
N TRP A 34 -0.54 -6.20 8.86
CA TRP A 34 0.36 -5.76 7.80
C TRP A 34 0.07 -4.30 7.40
N GLY A 35 -1.18 -3.94 7.14
CA GLY A 35 -1.56 -2.55 6.81
C GLY A 35 -1.32 -1.57 7.97
N GLN A 36 -1.47 -2.03 9.22
CA GLN A 36 -1.08 -1.23 10.39
C GLN A 36 0.44 -1.03 10.45
N THR A 37 1.22 -2.05 10.12
CA THR A 37 2.68 -1.96 10.05
C THR A 37 3.12 -0.97 8.96
N GLU A 38 2.47 -0.97 7.79
CA GLU A 38 2.68 0.03 6.75
C GLU A 38 2.41 1.45 7.29
N SER A 39 1.28 1.64 7.98
CA SER A 39 0.92 2.93 8.59
C SER A 39 1.94 3.41 9.63
N VAL A 40 2.48 2.50 10.45
CA VAL A 40 3.54 2.82 11.43
C VAL A 40 4.82 3.26 10.72
N ILE A 41 5.23 2.56 9.66
CA ILE A 41 6.42 2.92 8.88
C ILE A 41 6.27 4.31 8.26
N LEU A 42 5.13 4.60 7.61
CA LEU A 42 4.86 5.93 7.03
C LEU A 42 4.93 7.02 8.09
N ALA A 43 4.35 6.78 9.28
CA ALA A 43 4.36 7.74 10.36
C ALA A 43 5.77 7.99 10.93
N VAL A 44 6.59 6.95 11.13
CA VAL A 44 7.93 7.11 11.71
C VAL A 44 8.96 7.68 10.73
N THR A 45 8.73 7.53 9.43
CA THR A 45 9.66 7.96 8.38
C THR A 45 9.29 9.28 7.72
N ASN A 46 8.19 9.91 8.15
CA ASN A 46 7.60 11.08 7.49
C ASN A 46 7.26 10.82 6.03
N ASN A 47 6.45 9.79 5.80
CA ASN A 47 5.91 9.37 4.50
C ASN A 47 6.98 8.91 3.49
N ILE A 48 7.86 7.99 3.91
CA ILE A 48 8.82 7.33 3.02
C ILE A 48 8.14 6.74 1.78
N ASP A 49 8.88 6.71 0.68
CA ASP A 49 8.53 5.86 -0.45
C ASP A 49 9.01 4.42 -0.21
N PHE A 50 8.08 3.48 -0.09
CA PHE A 50 8.39 2.05 0.10
C PHE A 50 9.17 1.44 -1.06
N TYR A 51 8.99 1.94 -2.27
CA TYR A 51 9.67 1.44 -3.47
C TYR A 51 11.00 2.17 -3.68
N ASN A 52 11.14 3.39 -3.15
CA ASN A 52 12.36 4.18 -3.26
C ASN A 52 12.74 4.88 -1.94
N ILE A 53 13.40 4.13 -1.05
CA ILE A 53 13.86 4.60 0.26
C ILE A 53 14.93 5.71 0.22
N LEU A 54 15.33 6.21 -0.95
CA LEU A 54 16.24 7.35 -1.07
C LEU A 54 15.51 8.65 -1.45
N ALA A 55 14.29 8.54 -1.97
CA ALA A 55 13.46 9.67 -2.34
C ALA A 55 12.70 10.24 -1.13
N LYS A 56 12.65 11.58 -1.03
CA LYS A 56 11.79 12.27 -0.06
C LYS A 56 10.46 12.61 -0.74
N LYS A 57 9.34 12.25 -0.11
CA LYS A 57 8.00 12.68 -0.54
C LYS A 57 7.53 13.88 0.27
N ASN A 58 6.96 14.85 -0.44
CA ASN A 58 6.23 15.96 0.16
C ASN A 58 4.73 15.69 -0.01
N GLY A 59 4.05 15.21 1.04
CA GLY A 59 2.62 14.90 1.02
C GLY A 59 2.31 13.40 0.92
N LEU A 60 1.03 13.03 1.07
CA LEU A 60 0.53 11.65 1.23
C LEU A 60 0.46 10.83 -0.08
N SER A 61 0.84 11.38 -1.23
CA SER A 61 0.70 10.69 -2.52
C SER A 61 1.62 9.46 -2.61
N ARG A 62 1.05 8.32 -3.05
CA ARG A 62 1.74 7.02 -3.10
C ARG A 62 2.65 6.87 -4.32
N THR A 63 2.71 7.83 -5.25
CA THR A 63 3.53 7.70 -6.47
C THR A 63 4.92 8.30 -6.42
N GLU A 64 5.85 7.63 -7.09
CA GLU A 64 7.13 8.22 -7.51
C GLU A 64 6.88 9.44 -8.40
N THR A 65 7.37 10.61 -7.97
CA THR A 65 7.33 11.82 -8.77
C THR A 65 8.44 11.79 -9.83
N TYR A 66 8.20 11.16 -10.98
CA TYR A 66 8.98 11.43 -12.19
C TYR A 66 8.06 11.64 -13.41
N PRO A 67 8.03 12.83 -14.05
CA PRO A 67 8.77 14.03 -13.67
C PRO A 67 8.40 14.50 -12.25
N PRO A 68 9.33 15.19 -11.55
CA PRO A 68 9.09 15.72 -10.21
C PRO A 68 7.81 16.57 -10.17
N GLY A 69 6.91 16.29 -9.22
CA GLY A 69 5.63 17.00 -9.08
C GLY A 69 4.44 16.39 -9.83
N ALA A 70 4.63 15.34 -10.63
CA ALA A 70 3.51 14.62 -11.26
C ALA A 70 2.97 13.51 -10.33
N ASP A 71 1.70 13.60 -9.96
CA ASP A 71 0.97 12.51 -9.31
C ASP A 71 0.52 11.51 -10.38
N ARG A 72 1.29 10.45 -10.56
CA ARG A 72 1.04 9.46 -11.63
C ARG A 72 -0.25 8.67 -11.41
N ASP A 73 -0.66 8.49 -10.15
CA ASP A 73 -1.90 7.77 -9.83
C ASP A 73 -3.08 8.63 -10.26
N GLN A 74 -3.05 9.93 -9.97
CA GLN A 74 -4.06 10.87 -10.44
C GLN A 74 -4.09 10.94 -11.97
N MET A 75 -2.91 11.06 -12.61
CA MET A 75 -2.83 11.09 -14.08
C MET A 75 -3.40 9.82 -14.72
N LEU A 76 -3.15 8.66 -14.11
CA LEU A 76 -3.69 7.39 -14.58
C LEU A 76 -5.20 7.32 -14.35
N ASP A 77 -5.69 7.75 -13.18
CA ASP A 77 -7.13 7.80 -12.90
C ASP A 77 -7.88 8.69 -13.90
N ASP A 78 -7.36 9.90 -14.14
CA ASP A 78 -7.89 10.85 -15.13
C ASP A 78 -7.91 10.22 -16.53
N LEU A 79 -6.78 9.64 -16.97
CA LEU A 79 -6.67 8.98 -18.28
C LEU A 79 -7.70 7.85 -18.43
N MET A 80 -7.83 7.00 -17.42
CA MET A 80 -8.69 5.82 -17.46
C MET A 80 -10.16 6.17 -17.40
N ASN A 81 -10.53 7.19 -16.61
CA ASN A 81 -11.92 7.60 -16.42
C ASN A 81 -12.41 8.64 -17.45
N ASP A 82 -11.51 9.29 -18.20
CA ASP A 82 -11.85 10.21 -19.27
C ASP A 82 -11.65 9.60 -20.66
N GLN A 83 -10.47 9.78 -21.27
CA GLN A 83 -10.22 9.46 -22.67
C GLN A 83 -10.43 7.98 -22.98
N VAL A 84 -9.93 7.09 -22.12
CA VAL A 84 -10.05 5.62 -22.33
C VAL A 84 -11.50 5.18 -22.21
N LYS A 85 -12.20 5.62 -21.15
CA LYS A 85 -13.61 5.30 -20.93
C LYS A 85 -14.48 5.70 -22.12
N GLN A 86 -14.28 6.90 -22.67
CA GLN A 86 -15.02 7.39 -23.85
C GLN A 86 -14.69 6.58 -25.10
N THR A 87 -13.40 6.38 -25.37
CA THR A 87 -12.92 5.67 -26.56
C THR A 87 -13.44 4.24 -26.63
N LEU A 88 -13.53 3.57 -25.47
CA LEU A 88 -13.99 2.17 -25.36
C LEU A 88 -15.50 2.05 -25.10
N GLY A 89 -16.23 3.15 -24.97
CA GLY A 89 -17.68 3.14 -24.68
C GLY A 89 -18.05 2.53 -23.32
N LEU A 90 -17.17 2.62 -22.32
CA LEU A 90 -17.36 2.01 -21.01
C LEU A 90 -18.31 2.84 -20.13
N LYS A 91 -19.20 2.16 -19.40
CA LYS A 91 -20.14 2.79 -18.46
C LYS A 91 -19.67 2.80 -17.01
N VAL A 92 -18.61 2.05 -16.72
CA VAL A 92 -18.07 1.87 -15.36
C VAL A 92 -17.00 2.90 -15.03
N ILE A 93 -16.74 3.10 -13.74
CA ILE A 93 -15.59 3.88 -13.24
C ILE A 93 -14.43 2.89 -13.04
N TRP A 94 -13.29 3.19 -13.65
CA TRP A 94 -12.07 2.43 -13.44
C TRP A 94 -11.65 2.53 -11.98
N GLY A 95 -11.23 1.41 -11.37
CA GLY A 95 -10.86 1.35 -9.96
C GLY A 95 -12.04 1.28 -8.96
N ALA A 96 -13.30 1.44 -9.39
CA ALA A 96 -14.45 1.49 -8.48
C ALA A 96 -14.64 0.27 -7.56
N GLN A 97 -14.21 -0.91 -8.01
CA GLN A 97 -14.33 -2.16 -7.26
C GLN A 97 -13.07 -2.53 -6.45
N SER A 98 -12.00 -1.74 -6.52
CA SER A 98 -10.69 -2.05 -5.93
C SER A 98 -10.77 -2.39 -4.43
N SER A 99 -11.45 -1.56 -3.65
CA SER A 99 -11.63 -1.76 -2.20
C SER A 99 -12.42 -3.03 -1.87
N ALA A 100 -13.48 -3.31 -2.64
CA ALA A 100 -14.29 -4.51 -2.45
C ALA A 100 -13.49 -5.78 -2.78
N VAL A 101 -12.75 -5.77 -3.89
CA VAL A 101 -11.87 -6.88 -4.29
C VAL A 101 -10.81 -7.14 -3.22
N PHE A 102 -10.14 -6.10 -2.73
CA PHE A 102 -9.17 -6.25 -1.63
C PHE A 102 -9.81 -6.81 -0.36
N SER A 103 -10.98 -6.32 0.02
CA SER A 103 -11.70 -6.78 1.22
C SER A 103 -12.10 -8.25 1.14
N ILE A 104 -12.51 -8.72 -0.04
CA ILE A 104 -12.82 -10.13 -0.30
C ILE A 104 -11.56 -10.99 -0.21
N LEU A 105 -10.46 -10.53 -0.79
CA LEU A 105 -9.18 -11.25 -0.83
C LEU A 105 -8.32 -11.07 0.42
N ALA A 106 -8.78 -10.32 1.43
CA ALA A 106 -7.99 -10.04 2.63
C ALA A 106 -7.59 -11.31 3.41
N GLY A 107 -8.33 -12.40 3.28
CA GLY A 107 -7.97 -13.70 3.86
C GLY A 107 -6.93 -14.50 3.06
N ASP A 108 -6.68 -14.13 1.81
CA ASP A 108 -5.71 -14.81 0.92
C ASP A 108 -4.43 -13.99 0.72
N PHE A 109 -4.53 -12.66 0.84
CA PHE A 109 -3.45 -11.71 0.55
C PHE A 109 -2.12 -12.02 1.26
N MET A 110 -2.14 -12.48 2.52
CA MET A 110 -0.94 -12.80 3.30
C MET A 110 -0.56 -14.29 3.30
N LYS A 111 -1.26 -15.15 2.54
CA LYS A 111 -0.90 -16.57 2.45
C LYS A 111 0.35 -16.76 1.58
N PRO A 112 1.26 -17.68 1.93
CA PRO A 112 2.38 -18.05 1.06
C PRO A 112 1.89 -18.61 -0.28
N VAL A 113 2.56 -18.22 -1.37
CA VAL A 113 2.26 -18.73 -2.73
C VAL A 113 3.19 -19.86 -3.18
N VAL A 114 4.14 -20.25 -2.31
CA VAL A 114 5.17 -21.26 -2.58
C VAL A 114 4.95 -22.56 -1.81
N ASP A 115 3.95 -22.59 -0.91
CA ASP A 115 3.58 -23.79 -0.17
C ASP A 115 2.53 -24.57 -1.01
N ILE A 116 3.01 -25.56 -1.77
CA ILE A 116 2.21 -26.56 -2.49
C ILE A 116 2.08 -27.82 -1.64
#